data_AF-A0A6G1GNW5-F1
#
_entry.id   AF-A0A6G1GNW5-F1
#
_cell.length_a   1.000
_cell.length_b   1.000
_cell.length_c   1.000
_cell.angle_alpha   90.00
_cell.angle_beta   90.00
_cell.angle_gamma   90.00
#
_symmetry.space_group_name_H-M   'P 1'
#
loop_
_entity.id
_entity.type
_entity.pdbx_description
1 polymer ?
#
loop_
_entity_poly.entity_id
_entity_poly.type
_entity_poly.pdbx_seq_one_letter_code
_entity_poly.pdbx_strand_id
1 'polypeptide(L)'
;MKTFSLLAALAATTLATPLSILSTRKLTDLDNRATCPPGGVLPPTYIKPNLMVPISAKLPKIAFPATTYPTITPNDFCTIFNLEIPSSGFNKTCTLEFLFPDHSQTLSPYVYAGKGHFTFTGYAFGSGAVAGKTTYANPPPAGPNPPTPPNVLAPGNAYVINAGPCGIPEGATVTVSGALCSTDTTFKFKQSDAKCPLGFFVGLT
;
A
#
# COMPACT_ATOMS: atom_id res chain seq x y z
N MET A 1 34.19 28.56 -42.08
CA MET A 1 33.01 28.90 -41.25
C MET A 1 32.61 27.64 -40.51
N LYS A 2 32.80 27.59 -39.18
CA LYS A 2 32.51 26.43 -38.33
C LYS A 2 31.42 26.84 -37.34
N THR A 3 30.21 26.31 -37.49
CA THR A 3 29.10 26.53 -36.57
C THR A 3 29.06 25.38 -35.56
N PHE A 4 29.29 25.71 -34.29
CA PHE A 4 29.05 24.81 -33.16
C PHE A 4 27.60 25.02 -32.68
N SER A 5 26.76 24.01 -32.81
CA SER A 5 25.42 23.99 -32.19
C SER A 5 25.52 23.36 -30.81
N LEU A 6 25.30 24.17 -29.76
CA LEU A 6 25.15 23.73 -28.38
C LEU A 6 23.71 23.22 -28.18
N LEU A 7 23.53 21.92 -27.96
CA LEU A 7 22.29 21.37 -27.42
C LEU A 7 22.25 21.61 -25.90
N ALA A 8 21.29 22.42 -25.46
CA ALA A 8 20.94 22.54 -24.05
C ALA A 8 20.02 21.35 -23.66
N ALA A 9 20.51 20.47 -22.78
CA ALA A 9 19.70 19.44 -22.17
C ALA A 9 18.94 20.04 -20.97
N LEU A 10 17.62 20.20 -21.09
CA LEU A 10 16.75 20.45 -19.94
C LEU A 10 16.62 19.16 -19.13
N ALA A 11 17.31 19.08 -18.00
CA ALA A 11 17.06 18.06 -17.00
C ALA A 11 15.75 18.40 -16.27
N ALA A 12 14.67 17.68 -16.57
CA ALA A 12 13.44 17.72 -15.80
C ALA A 12 13.67 17.01 -14.47
N THR A 13 13.90 17.77 -13.40
CA THR A 13 13.91 17.25 -12.03
C THR A 13 12.47 16.94 -11.61
N THR A 14 12.10 15.66 -11.65
CA THR A 14 10.84 15.19 -11.07
C THR A 14 10.96 15.27 -9.54
N LEU A 15 10.37 16.31 -8.94
CA LEU A 15 10.19 16.39 -7.50
C LEU A 15 9.25 15.24 -7.08
N ALA A 16 9.80 14.18 -6.48
CA ALA A 16 9.03 13.15 -5.83
C ALA A 16 8.28 13.78 -4.66
N THR A 17 6.98 14.03 -4.83
CA THR A 17 6.12 14.53 -3.75
C THR A 17 6.06 13.48 -2.65
N PRO A 18 6.23 13.86 -1.37
CA PRO A 18 6.15 12.92 -0.26
C PRO A 18 4.78 12.26 -0.21
N LEU A 19 4.75 10.93 -0.14
CA LEU A 19 3.56 10.11 0.10
C LEU A 19 2.96 10.32 1.51
N SER A 20 2.28 11.43 1.76
CA SER A 20 1.39 11.58 2.92
C SER A 20 0.03 10.95 2.62
N ILE A 21 -0.74 10.53 3.64
CA ILE A 21 -2.17 10.23 3.44
C ILE A 21 -2.80 11.41 2.72
N LEU A 22 -3.36 11.17 1.52
CA LEU A 22 -4.05 12.18 0.72
C LEU A 22 -5.39 12.57 1.37
N SER A 23 -6.07 11.59 1.96
CA SER A 23 -7.36 11.82 2.63
C SER A 23 -7.62 10.75 3.68
N THR A 24 -8.18 11.16 4.82
CA THR A 24 -8.73 10.27 5.85
C THR A 24 -10.24 10.48 5.93
N ARG A 25 -11.00 9.39 5.97
CA ARG A 25 -12.45 9.40 6.09
C ARG A 25 -12.86 8.54 7.30
N LYS A 26 -13.64 9.11 8.21
CA LYS A 26 -14.17 8.35 9.36
C LYS A 26 -15.28 7.41 8.89
N LEU A 27 -15.19 6.15 9.27
CA LEU A 27 -16.24 5.16 9.08
C LEU A 27 -17.22 5.34 10.25
N THR A 28 -18.27 6.11 10.00
CA THR A 28 -19.32 6.36 11.00
C THR A 28 -20.22 5.15 11.08
N ASP A 29 -20.42 4.64 12.30
CA ASP A 29 -21.38 3.56 12.50
C ASP A 29 -22.77 4.03 12.04
N LEU A 30 -23.33 3.29 11.08
CA LEU A 30 -24.75 3.33 10.84
C LEU A 30 -25.40 2.50 11.96
N ASP A 31 -26.51 2.98 12.53
CA ASP A 31 -27.30 2.29 13.56
C ASP A 31 -27.68 0.84 13.17
N ASN A 32 -27.52 0.50 11.89
CA ASN A 32 -27.67 -0.84 11.36
C ASN A 32 -26.31 -1.45 10.94
N ARG A 33 -25.70 -2.25 11.84
CA ARG A 33 -24.52 -3.11 11.57
C ARG A 33 -24.68 -4.05 10.37
N ALA A 34 -25.85 -4.11 9.71
CA ALA A 34 -26.09 -4.88 8.51
C ALA A 34 -25.30 -4.38 7.27
N THR A 35 -24.94 -3.09 7.22
CA THR A 35 -24.28 -2.47 6.05
C THR A 35 -23.00 -1.76 6.44
N CYS A 36 -22.00 -1.76 5.55
CA CYS A 36 -20.77 -1.03 5.82
C CYS A 36 -21.00 0.48 5.77
N PRO A 37 -20.37 1.27 6.67
CA PRO A 37 -20.44 2.72 6.60
C PRO A 37 -20.13 3.28 5.20
N PRO A 38 -20.74 4.41 4.80
CA PRO A 38 -20.37 5.11 3.59
C PRO A 38 -18.87 5.39 3.55
N GLY A 39 -18.22 5.09 2.41
CA GLY A 39 -16.77 5.23 2.25
C GLY A 39 -15.93 4.07 2.80
N GLY A 40 -16.56 3.06 3.43
CA GLY A 40 -15.97 1.77 3.79
C GLY A 40 -16.27 0.65 2.79
N VAL A 41 -16.82 1.00 1.63
CA VAL A 41 -17.12 0.06 0.53
C VAL A 41 -16.09 0.19 -0.58
N LEU A 42 -15.79 -0.92 -1.23
CA LEU A 42 -14.88 -0.95 -2.38
C LEU A 42 -15.60 -0.45 -3.64
N PRO A 43 -14.88 0.19 -4.58
CA PRO A 43 -15.44 0.53 -5.88
C PRO A 43 -15.80 -0.75 -6.66
N PRO A 44 -16.63 -0.67 -7.72
CA PRO A 44 -17.04 -1.85 -8.50
C PRO A 44 -15.87 -2.63 -9.09
N THR A 45 -14.79 -1.93 -9.47
CA THR A 45 -13.54 -2.54 -9.93
C THR A 45 -12.43 -2.18 -8.96
N TYR A 46 -11.89 -3.20 -8.30
CA TYR A 46 -10.79 -3.06 -7.37
C TYR A 46 -9.82 -4.23 -7.49
N ILE A 47 -8.62 -4.02 -6.97
CA ILE A 47 -7.57 -5.01 -6.84
C ILE A 47 -7.22 -5.14 -5.36
N LYS A 48 -6.98 -6.36 -4.90
CA LYS A 48 -6.41 -6.65 -3.57
C LYS A 48 -5.02 -7.27 -3.72
N PRO A 49 -4.17 -7.22 -2.68
CA PRO A 49 -2.88 -7.86 -2.74
C PRO A 49 -2.97 -9.33 -3.13
N ASN A 50 -2.19 -9.74 -4.13
CA ASN A 50 -2.07 -11.15 -4.54
C ASN A 50 -0.98 -11.87 -3.74
N LEU A 51 -0.04 -11.12 -3.16
CA LEU A 51 1.04 -11.65 -2.35
C LEU A 51 1.37 -10.68 -1.21
N MET A 52 1.52 -11.22 0.00
CA MET A 52 1.98 -10.47 1.17
C MET A 52 3.16 -11.21 1.79
N VAL A 53 4.29 -10.53 1.94
CA VAL A 53 5.55 -11.12 2.42
C VAL A 53 6.06 -10.35 3.64
N PRO A 54 6.18 -11.00 4.81
CA PRO A 54 6.83 -10.40 5.96
C PRO A 54 8.32 -10.21 5.72
N ILE A 55 8.88 -9.12 6.22
CA ILE A 55 10.32 -8.88 6.35
C ILE A 55 10.60 -8.40 7.77
N SER A 56 11.76 -8.72 8.33
CA SER A 56 12.12 -8.38 9.72
C SER A 56 13.46 -7.66 9.75
N ALA A 57 13.48 -6.47 10.35
CA ALA A 57 14.71 -5.72 10.56
C ALA A 57 15.67 -6.44 11.52
N LYS A 58 15.14 -7.20 12.51
CA LYS A 58 15.94 -8.00 13.45
C LYS A 58 16.46 -9.29 12.85
N LEU A 59 15.82 -9.81 11.79
CA LEU A 59 16.24 -11.00 11.04
C LEU A 59 16.50 -10.65 9.57
N PRO A 60 17.48 -9.77 9.27
CA PRO A 60 17.49 -9.05 7.99
C PRO A 60 17.81 -9.91 6.78
N LYS A 61 18.42 -11.09 6.99
CA LYS A 61 18.78 -12.05 5.94
C LYS A 61 17.80 -13.23 5.83
N ILE A 62 16.77 -13.28 6.67
CA ILE A 62 15.79 -14.37 6.65
C ILE A 62 14.66 -14.00 5.69
N ALA A 63 14.36 -14.93 4.78
CA ALA A 63 13.22 -14.83 3.90
C ALA A 63 12.03 -15.60 4.49
N PHE A 64 10.88 -14.94 4.56
CA PHE A 64 9.66 -15.53 5.10
C PHE A 64 8.74 -16.03 3.98
N PRO A 65 7.90 -17.04 4.25
CA PRO A 65 6.86 -17.45 3.31
C PRO A 65 5.79 -16.35 3.16
N ALA A 66 4.95 -16.50 2.14
CA ALA A 66 3.76 -15.67 2.00
C ALA A 66 2.84 -15.82 3.22
N THR A 67 2.10 -14.76 3.55
CA THR A 67 1.12 -14.78 4.64
C THR A 67 -0.23 -14.27 4.16
N THR A 68 -1.30 -14.67 4.84
CA THR A 68 -2.63 -14.04 4.75
C THR A 68 -2.89 -13.09 5.92
N TYR A 69 -1.99 -13.08 6.91
CA TYR A 69 -2.00 -12.22 8.08
C TYR A 69 -0.75 -11.32 8.08
N PRO A 70 -0.75 -10.21 7.30
CA PRO A 70 0.27 -9.19 7.40
C PRO A 70 0.53 -8.85 8.87
N THR A 71 1.81 -8.77 9.23
CA THR A 71 2.26 -8.54 10.60
C THR A 71 3.26 -7.39 10.59
N ILE A 72 2.97 -6.39 11.39
CA ILE A 72 3.78 -5.21 11.60
C ILE A 72 4.07 -5.12 13.10
N THR A 73 5.32 -4.97 13.47
CA THR A 73 5.74 -4.77 14.87
C THR A 73 6.70 -3.59 14.98
N PRO A 74 6.76 -2.93 16.15
CA PRO A 74 7.63 -1.79 16.36
C PRO A 74 9.09 -2.11 16.02
N ASN A 75 9.64 -1.39 15.05
CA ASN A 75 11.04 -1.42 14.63
C ASN A 75 11.55 -2.82 14.21
N ASP A 76 10.67 -3.70 13.72
CA ASP A 76 11.07 -5.04 13.33
C ASP A 76 10.30 -5.60 12.13
N PHE A 77 9.13 -6.19 12.36
CA PHE A 77 8.36 -6.76 11.26
C PHE A 77 7.69 -5.65 10.47
N CYS A 78 7.92 -5.69 9.17
CA CYS A 78 7.11 -5.01 8.16
C CYS A 78 6.47 -6.07 7.26
N THR A 79 5.44 -5.70 6.51
CA THR A 79 4.92 -6.56 5.44
C THR A 79 4.94 -5.82 4.12
N ILE A 80 5.48 -6.47 3.09
CA ILE A 80 5.40 -6.02 1.70
C ILE A 80 4.13 -6.59 1.07
N PHE A 81 3.38 -5.73 0.39
CA PHE A 81 2.16 -6.06 -0.32
C PHE A 81 2.42 -5.90 -1.82
N ASN A 82 2.26 -6.97 -2.59
CA ASN A 82 2.24 -6.88 -4.05
C ASN A 82 0.79 -6.85 -4.52
N LEU A 83 0.51 -6.00 -5.50
CA LEU A 83 -0.75 -5.93 -6.22
C LEU A 83 -0.43 -5.98 -7.72
N GLU A 84 -1.27 -6.67 -8.48
CA GLU A 84 -1.14 -6.75 -9.94
C GLU A 84 -2.18 -5.83 -10.58
N ILE A 85 -1.72 -4.77 -11.23
CA ILE A 85 -2.60 -3.92 -12.02
C ILE A 85 -2.81 -4.61 -13.38
N PRO A 86 -4.03 -5.08 -13.70
CA PRO A 86 -4.30 -5.74 -14.97
C PRO A 86 -4.32 -4.72 -16.11
N SER A 87 -4.26 -5.21 -17.36
CA SER A 87 -4.31 -4.36 -18.57
C SER A 87 -5.55 -3.47 -18.65
N SER A 88 -6.65 -3.84 -17.98
CA SER A 88 -7.85 -3.00 -17.87
C SER A 88 -7.66 -1.73 -17.02
N GLY A 89 -6.50 -1.57 -16.38
CA GLY A 89 -6.05 -0.33 -15.74
C GLY A 89 -5.42 0.68 -16.71
N PHE A 90 -5.24 0.34 -17.99
CA PHE A 90 -4.70 1.27 -18.98
C PHE A 90 -5.60 2.50 -19.11
N ASN A 91 -5.00 3.70 -19.07
CA ASN A 91 -5.71 4.99 -19.03
C ASN A 91 -6.72 5.16 -17.88
N LYS A 92 -6.63 4.36 -16.82
CA LYS A 92 -7.42 4.55 -15.60
C LYS A 92 -6.65 5.28 -14.51
N THR A 93 -7.40 5.80 -13.56
CA THR A 93 -6.89 6.29 -12.28
C THR A 93 -6.85 5.13 -11.29
N CYS A 94 -5.68 4.92 -10.70
CA CYS A 94 -5.45 3.98 -9.61
C CYS A 94 -5.47 4.75 -8.29
N THR A 95 -6.38 4.36 -7.40
CA THR A 95 -6.44 4.91 -6.04
C THR A 95 -6.06 3.82 -5.04
N LEU A 96 -4.89 3.96 -4.41
CA LEU A 96 -4.45 3.09 -3.33
C LEU A 96 -5.12 3.54 -2.03
N GLU A 97 -5.92 2.64 -1.46
CA GLU A 97 -6.62 2.86 -0.20
C GLU A 97 -6.22 1.80 0.82
N PHE A 98 -6.22 2.21 2.09
CA PHE A 98 -6.18 1.31 3.23
C PHE A 98 -7.49 1.47 4.02
N LEU A 99 -8.30 0.41 4.05
CA LEU A 99 -9.54 0.38 4.80
C LEU A 99 -9.26 -0.22 6.17
N PHE A 100 -9.58 0.51 7.23
CA PHE A 100 -9.35 0.11 8.62
C PHE A 100 -10.63 0.29 9.46
N PRO A 101 -11.67 -0.52 9.22
CA PRO A 101 -12.85 -0.56 10.08
C PRO A 101 -12.50 -0.92 11.52
N ASP A 102 -13.33 -0.48 12.47
CA ASP A 102 -13.24 -0.96 13.85
C ASP A 102 -13.76 -2.41 13.98
N HIS A 103 -13.60 -3.00 15.16
CA HIS A 103 -14.02 -4.38 15.43
C HIS A 103 -15.52 -4.62 15.31
N SER A 104 -16.35 -3.58 15.48
CA SER A 104 -17.79 -3.69 15.31
C SER A 104 -18.24 -3.63 13.86
N GLN A 105 -17.41 -3.04 12.99
CA GLN A 105 -17.70 -2.80 11.59
C GLN A 105 -17.29 -3.98 10.70
N THR A 106 -16.17 -4.65 10.99
CA THR A 106 -15.64 -5.75 10.16
C THR A 106 -15.75 -7.12 10.82
N LEU A 107 -15.88 -8.16 9.99
CA LEU A 107 -15.71 -9.55 10.41
C LEU A 107 -14.25 -10.01 10.29
N SER A 108 -13.37 -9.19 9.70
CA SER A 108 -11.97 -9.54 9.54
C SER A 108 -11.22 -9.38 10.87
N PRO A 109 -10.57 -10.45 11.38
CA PRO A 109 -9.86 -10.36 12.64
C PRO A 109 -8.59 -9.51 12.52
N TYR A 110 -8.33 -8.73 13.56
CA TYR A 110 -7.07 -8.02 13.72
C TYR A 110 -6.67 -7.82 15.17
N VAL A 111 -5.41 -7.47 15.39
CA VAL A 111 -4.83 -7.03 16.66
C VAL A 111 -4.12 -5.73 16.37
N TYR A 112 -4.42 -4.69 17.15
CA TYR A 112 -3.82 -3.37 17.02
C TYR A 112 -3.45 -2.83 18.40
N ALA A 113 -2.20 -2.43 18.60
CA ALA A 113 -1.73 -1.84 19.85
C ALA A 113 -0.55 -0.88 19.60
N GLY A 114 -0.69 0.38 20.01
CA GLY A 114 0.32 1.42 19.82
C GLY A 114 -0.30 2.78 19.53
N LYS A 115 0.52 3.75 19.11
CA LYS A 115 0.07 5.12 18.80
C LYS A 115 -0.41 5.30 17.36
N GLY A 116 -0.25 4.28 16.53
CA GLY A 116 -0.69 4.25 15.14
C GLY A 116 0.28 4.81 14.13
N HIS A 117 1.54 5.05 14.45
CA HIS A 117 2.49 5.62 13.49
C HIS A 117 2.97 4.54 12.51
N PHE A 118 2.58 4.66 11.25
CA PHE A 118 3.03 3.77 10.18
C PHE A 118 3.71 4.54 9.05
N THR A 119 4.72 3.92 8.48
CA THR A 119 5.36 4.37 7.25
C THR A 119 5.03 3.40 6.13
N PHE A 120 4.54 3.95 5.02
CA PHE A 120 4.36 3.19 3.79
C PHE A 120 5.47 3.57 2.81
N THR A 121 6.21 2.58 2.33
CA THR A 121 7.30 2.75 1.37
C THR A 121 6.91 2.09 0.06
N GLY A 122 6.82 2.84 -1.03
CA GLY A 122 6.53 2.28 -2.35
C GLY A 122 7.79 1.78 -3.08
N TYR A 123 7.66 0.66 -3.78
CA TYR A 123 8.72 0.11 -4.63
C TYR A 123 8.52 0.47 -6.10
N ALA A 124 9.53 0.22 -6.94
CA ALA A 124 9.49 0.52 -8.35
C ALA A 124 8.39 -0.27 -9.07
N PHE A 125 7.79 0.32 -10.10
CA PHE A 125 6.82 -0.36 -10.96
C PHE A 125 7.44 -1.61 -11.60
N GLY A 126 6.64 -2.68 -11.70
CA GLY A 126 7.10 -3.98 -12.19
C GLY A 126 7.98 -4.74 -11.20
N SER A 127 8.09 -4.27 -9.96
CA SER A 127 8.86 -4.93 -8.91
C SER A 127 8.00 -5.20 -7.68
N GLY A 128 8.32 -6.29 -7.00
CA GLY A 128 7.61 -6.73 -5.80
C GLY A 128 8.38 -7.79 -5.04
N ALA A 129 7.85 -8.14 -3.86
CA ALA A 129 8.42 -9.20 -3.07
C ALA A 129 8.22 -10.57 -3.73
N VAL A 130 9.10 -11.51 -3.43
CA VAL A 130 9.00 -12.91 -3.82
C VAL A 130 9.07 -13.74 -2.54
N ALA A 131 8.01 -14.51 -2.28
CA ALA A 131 7.93 -15.37 -1.09
C ALA A 131 9.14 -16.29 -0.99
N GLY A 132 9.72 -16.41 0.21
CA GLY A 132 10.91 -17.23 0.45
C GLY A 132 12.20 -16.72 -0.19
N LYS A 133 12.21 -15.54 -0.84
CA LYS A 133 13.43 -14.92 -1.39
C LYS A 133 13.67 -13.49 -0.91
N THR A 134 12.62 -12.69 -0.82
CA THR A 134 12.73 -11.31 -0.35
C THR A 134 13.01 -11.29 1.15
N THR A 135 13.96 -10.44 1.53
CA THR A 135 14.38 -10.23 2.93
C THR A 135 14.44 -8.74 3.21
N TYR A 136 14.60 -8.36 4.47
CA TYR A 136 14.78 -6.95 4.83
C TYR A 136 16.07 -6.36 4.25
N ALA A 137 17.14 -7.15 4.15
CA ALA A 137 18.42 -6.74 3.55
C ALA A 137 18.42 -6.78 2.01
N ASN A 138 17.42 -7.41 1.39
CA ASN A 138 17.26 -7.49 -0.06
C ASN A 138 15.79 -7.18 -0.43
N PRO A 139 15.32 -5.94 -0.19
CA PRO A 139 13.98 -5.52 -0.57
C PRO A 139 13.90 -5.31 -2.09
N PRO A 140 12.70 -5.21 -2.66
CA PRO A 140 12.53 -4.77 -4.05
C PRO A 140 13.17 -3.38 -4.29
N PRO A 141 13.53 -3.05 -5.55
CA PRO A 141 14.07 -1.74 -5.89
C PRO A 141 13.17 -0.60 -5.41
N ALA A 142 13.78 0.42 -4.81
CA ALA A 142 13.05 1.59 -4.32
C ALA A 142 12.28 2.27 -5.45
N GLY A 143 11.03 2.64 -5.18
CA GLY A 143 10.18 3.32 -6.14
C GLY A 143 10.29 4.83 -6.09
N PRO A 144 9.49 5.54 -6.91
CA PRO A 144 9.40 7.01 -6.87
C PRO A 144 8.79 7.55 -5.57
N ASN A 145 8.28 6.68 -4.69
CA ASN A 145 7.58 7.02 -3.47
C ASN A 145 8.46 6.67 -2.25
N PRO A 146 9.39 7.56 -1.85
CA PRO A 146 10.27 7.32 -0.71
C PRO A 146 9.48 7.21 0.61
N PRO A 147 10.08 6.62 1.66
CA PRO A 147 9.45 6.58 2.98
C PRO A 147 9.09 7.99 3.46
N THR A 148 7.88 8.16 3.94
CA THR A 148 7.35 9.43 4.45
C THR A 148 7.22 9.45 5.96
N PRO A 149 7.08 10.65 6.58
CA PRO A 149 6.81 10.75 8.00
C PRO A 149 5.61 9.87 8.39
N PRO A 150 5.60 9.35 9.63
CA PRO A 150 4.61 8.34 9.99
C PRO A 150 3.19 8.90 9.92
N ASN A 151 2.37 8.22 9.14
CA ASN A 151 0.93 8.44 9.10
C ASN A 151 0.29 7.80 10.32
N VAL A 152 -0.65 8.49 10.97
CA VAL A 152 -1.40 7.90 12.10
C VAL A 152 -2.59 7.13 11.55
N LEU A 153 -2.51 5.79 11.60
CA LEU A 153 -3.61 4.89 11.27
C LEU A 153 -4.29 4.42 12.55
N ALA A 154 -5.56 4.72 12.70
CA ALA A 154 -6.44 4.23 13.76
C ALA A 154 -7.65 3.45 13.19
N PRO A 155 -8.19 2.46 13.93
CA PRO A 155 -9.43 1.78 13.56
C PRO A 155 -10.61 2.75 13.40
N GLY A 156 -11.61 2.34 12.62
CA GLY A 156 -12.81 3.13 12.31
C GLY A 156 -12.59 4.17 11.20
N ASN A 157 -11.62 3.97 10.32
CA ASN A 157 -11.26 4.94 9.28
C ASN A 157 -10.92 4.27 7.94
N ALA A 158 -11.04 5.03 6.86
CA ALA A 158 -10.54 4.72 5.53
C ALA A 158 -9.50 5.77 5.12
N TYR A 159 -8.41 5.33 4.51
CA TYR A 159 -7.27 6.17 4.17
C TYR A 159 -6.96 6.06 2.68
N VAL A 160 -6.93 7.18 1.98
CA VAL A 160 -6.39 7.25 0.62
C VAL A 160 -4.90 7.55 0.74
N ILE A 161 -4.07 6.60 0.34
CA ILE A 161 -2.60 6.71 0.45
C ILE A 161 -2.02 7.35 -0.80
N ASN A 162 -2.54 6.97 -1.97
CA ASN A 162 -2.12 7.55 -3.23
C ASN A 162 -3.27 7.52 -4.25
N ALA A 163 -3.30 8.49 -5.16
CA ALA A 163 -4.25 8.56 -6.25
C ALA A 163 -3.56 9.19 -7.46
N GLY A 164 -3.62 8.52 -8.60
CA GLY A 164 -3.02 9.02 -9.83
C GLY A 164 -3.21 8.06 -10.99
N PRO A 165 -2.65 8.37 -12.17
CA PRO A 165 -2.68 7.45 -13.31
C PRO A 165 -2.08 6.10 -12.92
N CYS A 166 -2.69 4.99 -13.34
CA CYS A 166 -2.15 3.66 -13.08
C CYS A 166 -0.75 3.46 -13.68
N GLY A 167 -0.38 4.24 -14.70
CA GLY A 167 0.97 4.26 -15.26
C GLY A 167 1.38 2.95 -15.94
N ILE A 168 0.41 2.13 -16.38
CA ILE A 168 0.68 0.85 -17.03
C ILE A 168 0.65 0.96 -18.56
N PRO A 169 1.48 0.20 -19.29
CA PRO A 169 1.37 0.08 -20.75
C PRO A 169 0.07 -0.61 -21.18
N GLU A 170 -0.38 -0.31 -22.40
CA GLU A 170 -1.51 -1.02 -23.02
C GLU A 170 -1.20 -2.53 -23.14
N GLY A 171 -2.16 -3.38 -22.76
CA GLY A 171 -2.03 -4.83 -22.83
C GLY A 171 -1.12 -5.48 -21.78
N ALA A 172 -0.44 -4.70 -20.93
CA ALA A 172 0.45 -5.23 -19.89
C ALA A 172 -0.27 -5.40 -18.55
N THR A 173 0.23 -6.34 -17.74
CA THR A 173 -0.02 -6.36 -16.29
C THR A 173 1.25 -5.92 -15.58
N VAL A 174 1.12 -5.04 -14.59
CA VAL A 174 2.27 -4.48 -13.87
C VAL A 174 2.10 -4.70 -12.37
N THR A 175 3.11 -5.29 -11.75
CA THR A 175 3.20 -5.35 -10.29
C THR A 175 3.46 -3.97 -9.72
N VAL A 176 2.63 -3.55 -8.78
CA VAL A 176 2.93 -2.44 -7.87
C VAL A 176 3.05 -2.99 -6.46
N SER A 177 3.98 -2.46 -5.68
CA SER A 177 4.20 -2.97 -4.33
C SER A 177 4.67 -1.89 -3.36
N GLY A 178 4.51 -2.18 -2.07
CA GLY A 178 5.02 -1.34 -1.00
C GLY A 178 5.06 -2.04 0.35
N ALA A 179 5.88 -1.53 1.26
CA ALA A 179 6.02 -2.04 2.61
C ALA A 179 5.28 -1.16 3.61
N LEU A 180 4.52 -1.79 4.51
CA LEU A 180 3.99 -1.13 5.72
C LEU A 180 4.86 -1.49 6.92
N CYS A 181 5.43 -0.47 7.55
CA CYS A 181 6.29 -0.56 8.72
C CYS A 181 5.76 0.33 9.85
N SER A 182 6.17 0.08 11.10
CA SER A 182 5.87 0.95 12.24
C SER A 182 7.04 1.04 13.20
N THR A 183 7.19 2.19 13.85
CA THR A 183 8.18 2.41 14.91
C THR A 183 7.62 2.20 16.31
N ASP A 184 6.30 2.16 16.47
CA ASP A 184 5.66 2.15 17.80
C ASP A 184 4.34 1.38 17.90
N THR A 185 3.90 0.75 16.81
CA THR A 185 2.61 0.08 16.74
C THR A 185 2.76 -1.36 16.26
N THR A 186 2.14 -2.27 17.01
CA THR A 186 1.91 -3.64 16.59
C THR A 186 0.57 -3.69 15.87
N PHE A 187 0.57 -4.23 14.65
CA PHE A 187 -0.64 -4.43 13.89
C PHE A 187 -0.56 -5.73 13.10
N LYS A 188 -1.53 -6.61 13.33
CA LYS A 188 -1.69 -7.87 12.60
C LYS A 188 -3.14 -8.00 12.20
N PHE A 189 -3.42 -8.20 10.92
CA PHE A 189 -4.78 -8.27 10.42
C PHE A 189 -4.90 -9.31 9.33
N LYS A 190 -6.10 -9.81 9.06
CA LYS A 190 -6.38 -10.60 7.86
C LYS A 190 -6.81 -9.66 6.74
N GLN A 191 -6.12 -9.68 5.61
CA GLN A 191 -6.58 -8.97 4.39
C GLN A 191 -7.92 -9.58 3.96
N SER A 192 -8.96 -8.76 3.85
CA SER A 192 -10.30 -9.25 3.53
C SER A 192 -11.13 -8.21 2.78
N ASP A 193 -11.75 -8.64 1.69
CA ASP A 193 -12.76 -7.95 0.89
C ASP A 193 -14.20 -8.35 1.27
N ALA A 194 -14.36 -9.03 2.40
CA ALA A 194 -15.68 -9.36 2.94
C ALA A 194 -16.39 -8.09 3.45
N LYS A 195 -17.58 -8.27 4.04
CA LYS A 195 -18.37 -7.18 4.61
C LYS A 195 -17.52 -6.28 5.51
N CYS A 196 -17.47 -4.98 5.16
CA CYS A 196 -16.48 -4.01 5.63
C CYS A 196 -15.04 -4.49 5.49
N PRO A 197 -14.46 -4.27 4.30
CA PRO A 197 -13.11 -4.72 3.99
C PRO A 197 -12.07 -4.14 4.94
N LEU A 198 -11.06 -4.95 5.22
CA LEU A 198 -9.89 -4.59 6.03
C LEU A 198 -8.64 -4.90 5.22
N GLY A 199 -7.82 -3.88 4.98
CA GLY A 199 -6.56 -4.04 4.27
C GLY A 199 -6.34 -3.04 3.15
N PHE A 200 -5.37 -3.35 2.28
CA PHE A 200 -5.01 -2.54 1.13
C PHE A 200 -5.84 -2.90 -0.10
N PHE A 201 -6.22 -1.90 -0.87
CA PHE A 201 -6.94 -2.05 -2.13
C PHE A 201 -6.52 -0.99 -3.13
N VAL A 202 -6.56 -1.33 -4.42
CA VAL A 202 -6.44 -0.34 -5.50
C VAL A 202 -7.77 -0.27 -6.23
N GLY A 203 -8.46 0.87 -6.12
CA GLY A 203 -9.62 1.18 -6.93
C GLY A 203 -9.21 1.57 -8.35
N LEU A 204 -9.95 1.07 -9.35
CA LEU A 204 -9.76 1.41 -10.76
C LEU A 204 -10.96 2.23 -11.26
N THR A 205 -10.74 3.51 -11.56
CA THR A 205 -11.76 4.44 -12.07
C THR A 205 -11.33 5.07 -13.37
#